data_AF-A0A7Y6X5C5-F1
#
_entry.id   AF-A0A7Y6X5C5-F1
#
_cell.length_a   1.000
_cell.length_b   1.000
_cell.length_c   1.000
_cell.angle_alpha   90.00
_cell.angle_beta   90.00
_cell.angle_gamma   90.00
#
_symmetry.space_group_name_H-M   'P 1'
#
loop_
_entity.id
_entity.type
_entity.pdbx_description
1 polymer ?
#
loop_
_entity_poly.entity_id
_entity_poly.type
_entity_poly.pdbx_seq_one_letter_code
_entity_poly.pdbx_strand_id
1 'polypeptide(L)'
;MSRIEAPGGTPLSLDTVPDAVPTPPPTPAPRERNEVSAYGGSVSSGREPSRGSATPPAVTGPSVSAGELAALGGKLRAPRAEVPSDVASEIQSRLTRSLGDWTVSDTDVKTVQALLGQLPPAAYRATLEWMERGGLLKTFLSEQDPGAREAFLKQAGSQGVLQRLPGEPASGPLGYPGKPGFLRDESSLPESLRHAVREHAVSAGRAFHAAHAAYLGRYVKAVEGAGSLTELRKLGAPRDARLPDSVLGLERRDPERESLAKQWRQAVGTPVSTAWVYQAVNAKQRELLGERTGGTLALKGKAELTQGNLKLGGDAQVDSRGKVDLKASSGVELKGGPMGLKVMRDTKGKLQSEVKLDLGLVKVSQASDGELKVSLGVGKHAGSYTTLNLEEARFGGGVFAQVEEAGNKAEVRLGFDLQGLTAKRAKESVDRDHVGLFDEPPELGRGLSWEALPESKRERYARNGWNREEWTRVQGP
;
A
#
# COMPACT_ATOMS: atom_id res chain seq x y z
N MET A 1 -43.48 -2.59 43.15
CA MET A 1 -42.70 -2.72 44.40
C MET A 1 -41.75 -3.90 44.18
N SER A 2 -40.42 -3.81 44.21
CA SER A 2 -39.52 -2.85 44.85
C SER A 2 -38.19 -2.73 44.08
N ARG A 3 -37.63 -1.52 44.11
CA ARG A 3 -36.24 -1.16 43.76
C ARG A 3 -35.29 -1.62 44.87
N ILE A 4 -34.07 -2.02 44.51
CA ILE A 4 -32.85 -2.01 45.34
C ILE A 4 -31.70 -1.73 44.35
N GLU A 5 -31.31 -0.48 44.13
CA GLU A 5 -30.23 0.29 44.78
C GLU A 5 -28.84 -0.38 44.81
N ALA A 6 -27.88 0.37 44.24
CA ALA A 6 -26.45 0.10 44.19
C ALA A 6 -25.73 0.78 45.36
N PRO A 7 -24.61 0.23 45.85
CA PRO A 7 -23.54 1.01 46.46
C PRO A 7 -22.48 1.28 45.38
N GLY A 8 -22.09 2.52 45.09
CA GLY A 8 -21.48 3.45 46.04
C GLY A 8 -19.98 3.51 45.73
N GLY A 9 -19.61 4.28 44.71
CA GLY A 9 -18.23 4.50 44.28
C GLY A 9 -18.08 5.91 43.72
N THR A 10 -17.57 6.81 44.55
CA THR A 10 -17.24 8.22 44.31
C THR A 10 -16.45 8.46 43.00
N PRO A 11 -16.92 9.32 42.08
CA PRO A 11 -16.08 9.89 41.05
C PRO A 11 -15.21 11.01 41.65
N LEU A 12 -13.90 10.91 41.46
CA LEU A 12 -12.93 11.94 41.78
C LEU A 12 -13.22 13.21 40.97
N SER A 13 -13.45 14.32 41.67
CA SER A 13 -13.53 15.67 41.12
C SER A 13 -12.18 16.09 40.51
N LEU A 14 -12.18 16.41 39.22
CA LEU A 14 -11.12 17.14 38.54
C LEU A 14 -11.66 18.54 38.21
N ASP A 15 -11.86 19.34 39.24
CA ASP A 15 -11.98 20.78 39.13
C ASP A 15 -10.60 21.37 39.34
N THR A 16 -9.89 21.62 38.22
CA THR A 16 -8.82 22.62 38.18
C THR A 16 -8.72 23.13 36.75
N VAL A 17 -9.44 24.21 36.49
CA VAL A 17 -9.27 25.08 35.32
C VAL A 17 -7.99 25.90 35.52
N PRO A 18 -7.03 25.89 34.59
CA PRO A 18 -6.14 27.01 34.40
C PRO A 18 -6.62 27.84 33.21
N ASP A 19 -7.10 29.04 33.51
CA ASP A 19 -7.26 30.16 32.59
C ASP A 19 -5.89 30.51 32.00
N ALA A 20 -5.65 30.21 30.72
CA ALA A 20 -4.65 30.87 29.87
C ALA A 20 -4.81 30.44 28.41
N VAL A 21 -5.42 31.31 27.62
CA VAL A 21 -5.46 31.21 26.15
C VAL A 21 -4.05 31.47 25.59
N PRO A 22 -3.45 30.57 24.79
CA PRO A 22 -2.22 30.89 24.07
C PRO A 22 -2.53 31.85 22.92
N THR A 23 -1.91 33.03 22.97
CA THR A 23 -1.91 34.09 21.96
C THR A 23 -1.45 33.56 20.59
N PRO A 24 -2.12 33.88 19.47
CA PRO A 24 -1.60 33.56 18.15
C PRO A 24 -0.39 34.45 17.79
N PRO A 25 0.59 33.96 17.01
CA PRO A 25 1.71 34.77 16.53
C PRO A 25 1.23 35.87 15.57
N PRO A 26 1.95 37.01 15.48
CA PRO A 26 1.52 38.15 14.68
C PRO A 26 1.50 37.84 13.18
N THR A 27 0.43 38.29 12.55
CA THR A 27 0.14 38.23 11.11
C THR A 27 1.20 39.02 10.33
N PRO A 28 1.84 38.47 9.27
CA PRO A 28 2.61 39.27 8.34
C PRO A 28 1.68 40.13 7.46
N ALA A 29 2.09 41.39 7.27
CA ALA A 29 1.40 42.46 6.56
C ALA A 29 0.90 42.09 5.14
N PRO A 30 -0.18 42.73 4.65
CA PRO A 30 -0.78 42.42 3.36
C PRO A 30 0.16 42.84 2.23
N ARG A 31 0.59 41.87 1.41
CA ARG A 31 1.30 42.17 0.16
C ARG A 31 0.30 42.72 -0.85
N GLU A 32 0.65 43.91 -1.32
CA GLU A 32 -0.10 44.72 -2.25
C GLU A 32 -0.35 44.01 -3.59
N ARG A 33 -1.50 44.41 -4.11
CA ARG A 33 -2.17 44.05 -5.34
C ARG A 33 -1.29 44.47 -6.53
N ASN A 34 -0.93 43.52 -7.40
CA ASN A 34 -0.37 43.86 -8.72
C ASN A 34 -1.48 44.46 -9.58
N GLU A 35 -1.64 45.77 -9.50
CA GLU A 35 -2.47 46.56 -10.41
C GLU A 35 -1.64 46.95 -11.64
N VAL A 36 -2.20 46.64 -12.80
CA VAL A 36 -1.73 47.02 -14.12
C VAL A 36 -1.90 48.53 -14.26
N SER A 37 -0.81 49.29 -14.39
CA SER A 37 -0.86 50.68 -14.84
C SER A 37 -0.45 50.80 -16.29
N ALA A 38 -1.34 51.39 -17.07
CA ALA A 38 -1.18 51.73 -18.48
C ALA A 38 -0.42 53.06 -18.65
N TYR A 39 0.43 53.08 -19.68
CA TYR A 39 0.85 54.20 -20.54
C TYR A 39 0.87 55.66 -20.05
N GLY A 40 2.03 56.29 -20.23
CA GLY A 40 2.22 57.74 -20.40
C GLY A 40 3.64 58.01 -20.89
N GLY A 41 3.81 58.47 -22.14
CA GLY A 41 5.10 58.47 -22.86
C GLY A 41 5.90 59.77 -22.93
N SER A 42 6.99 59.69 -23.72
CA SER A 42 7.80 60.74 -24.38
C SER A 42 8.80 61.50 -23.48
N VAL A 43 10.06 61.85 -23.85
CA VAL A 43 10.70 62.12 -25.15
C VAL A 43 12.25 61.95 -25.05
N SER A 44 12.87 61.46 -26.13
CA SER A 44 14.20 61.73 -26.75
C SER A 44 15.48 62.07 -25.95
N SER A 45 16.59 61.36 -26.24
CA SER A 45 17.59 61.83 -27.23
C SER A 45 18.78 60.84 -27.46
N GLY A 46 19.01 60.48 -28.73
CA GLY A 46 20.34 60.48 -29.38
C GLY A 46 21.29 59.27 -29.23
N ARG A 47 21.38 58.42 -30.27
CA ARG A 47 22.57 58.24 -31.15
C ARG A 47 22.39 57.04 -32.10
N GLU A 48 22.40 57.31 -33.40
CA GLU A 48 22.51 56.36 -34.53
C GLU A 48 23.98 56.34 -35.06
N PRO A 49 24.38 55.53 -36.08
CA PRO A 49 24.30 54.07 -36.22
C PRO A 49 25.67 53.47 -36.66
N SER A 50 25.82 52.14 -36.65
CA SER A 50 26.84 51.48 -37.48
C SER A 50 26.24 50.33 -38.29
N ARG A 51 26.40 50.47 -39.61
CA ARG A 51 25.95 49.61 -40.70
C ARG A 51 26.39 48.15 -40.55
N GLY A 52 25.47 47.26 -40.90
CA GLY A 52 25.71 45.85 -41.23
C GLY A 52 24.50 45.29 -41.94
N SER A 53 24.43 45.53 -43.25
CA SER A 53 23.37 45.07 -44.15
C SER A 53 23.46 43.57 -44.42
N ALA A 54 22.42 42.81 -44.07
CA ALA A 54 22.08 41.54 -44.67
C ALA A 54 20.56 41.44 -44.77
N THR A 55 20.05 41.61 -46.00
CA THR A 55 18.63 41.51 -46.35
C THR A 55 18.16 40.05 -46.25
N PRO A 56 17.10 39.71 -45.50
CA PRO A 56 16.47 38.41 -45.62
C PRO A 56 15.52 38.38 -46.84
N PRO A 57 15.31 37.21 -47.47
CA PRO A 57 14.55 37.10 -48.71
C PRO A 57 13.07 37.41 -48.49
N ALA A 58 12.46 38.08 -49.48
CA ALA A 58 11.04 38.34 -49.54
C ALA A 58 10.27 37.01 -49.71
N VAL A 59 9.57 36.58 -48.66
CA VAL A 59 8.49 35.60 -48.78
C VAL A 59 7.19 36.37 -48.89
N THR A 60 6.63 36.35 -50.09
CA THR A 60 5.30 36.81 -50.46
C THR A 60 4.22 36.00 -49.73
N GLY A 61 3.88 36.43 -48.51
CA GLY A 61 2.59 36.11 -47.88
C GLY A 61 1.58 37.23 -48.13
N PRO A 62 0.26 36.98 -47.99
CA PRO A 62 -0.75 38.01 -48.19
C PRO A 62 -0.50 39.18 -47.23
N SER A 63 -0.27 40.38 -47.79
CA SER A 63 -0.09 41.60 -47.02
C SER A 63 -1.44 42.07 -46.48
N VAL A 64 -1.79 41.62 -45.29
CA VAL A 64 -2.98 42.10 -44.58
C VAL A 64 -2.67 43.48 -44.02
N SER A 65 -3.50 44.47 -44.36
CA SER A 65 -3.31 45.85 -43.90
C SER A 65 -3.49 45.93 -42.38
N ALA A 66 -2.75 46.82 -41.71
CA ALA A 66 -2.93 47.08 -40.27
C ALA A 66 -4.39 47.44 -39.92
N GLY A 67 -5.14 48.01 -40.88
CA GLY A 67 -6.57 48.27 -40.74
C GLY A 67 -7.46 47.02 -40.71
N GLU A 68 -7.11 45.97 -41.46
CA GLU A 68 -7.84 44.69 -41.46
C GLU A 68 -7.55 43.89 -40.19
N LEU A 69 -6.32 43.98 -39.67
CA LEU A 69 -5.91 43.39 -38.40
C LEU A 69 -6.64 44.01 -37.20
N ALA A 70 -6.93 45.33 -37.27
CA ALA A 70 -7.74 46.02 -36.27
C ALA A 70 -9.23 45.68 -36.37
N ALA A 71 -9.77 45.54 -37.59
CA ALA A 71 -11.16 45.15 -37.82
C ALA A 71 -11.47 43.71 -37.36
N LEU A 72 -10.47 42.83 -37.36
CA LEU A 72 -10.57 41.43 -36.90
C LEU A 72 -10.19 41.21 -35.43
N GLY A 73 -9.99 42.29 -34.64
CA GLY A 73 -9.68 42.18 -33.21
C GLY A 73 -8.30 41.60 -32.90
N GLY A 74 -7.32 41.79 -33.78
CA GLY A 74 -5.92 41.44 -33.51
C GLY A 74 -5.58 39.94 -33.59
N LYS A 75 -6.50 39.09 -34.04
CA LYS A 75 -6.26 37.65 -34.23
C LYS A 75 -6.36 37.30 -35.72
N LEU A 76 -5.21 37.12 -36.37
CA LEU A 76 -5.16 36.40 -37.64
C LEU A 76 -5.62 34.97 -37.36
N ARG A 77 -6.85 34.65 -37.79
CA ARG A 77 -7.36 33.29 -37.79
C ARG A 77 -6.47 32.49 -38.75
N ALA A 78 -5.70 31.53 -38.23
CA ALA A 78 -4.96 30.61 -39.08
C ALA A 78 -5.91 30.04 -40.15
N PRO A 79 -5.47 29.87 -41.41
CA PRO A 79 -6.31 29.26 -42.43
C PRO A 79 -6.82 27.93 -41.89
N ARG A 80 -8.15 27.81 -41.78
CA ARG A 80 -8.78 26.55 -41.38
C ARG A 80 -8.35 25.53 -42.42
N ALA A 81 -7.63 24.50 -42.00
CA ALA A 81 -7.34 23.37 -42.88
C ALA A 81 -8.67 22.85 -43.42
N GLU A 82 -8.81 22.86 -44.74
CA GLU A 82 -10.03 22.39 -45.39
C GLU A 82 -10.13 20.88 -45.21
N VAL A 83 -11.34 20.40 -44.95
CA VAL A 83 -11.63 18.97 -44.88
C VAL A 83 -11.69 18.47 -46.32
N PRO A 84 -10.88 17.48 -46.72
CA PRO A 84 -10.98 16.91 -48.06
C PRO A 84 -12.40 16.37 -48.30
N SER A 85 -13.06 16.87 -49.35
CA SER A 85 -14.48 16.60 -49.60
C SER A 85 -14.77 15.14 -49.93
N ASP A 86 -13.81 14.50 -50.60
CA ASP A 86 -13.77 13.06 -50.87
C ASP A 86 -13.80 12.26 -49.57
N VAL A 87 -12.89 12.57 -48.64
CA VAL A 87 -12.80 11.91 -47.33
C VAL A 87 -14.05 12.17 -46.49
N ALA A 88 -14.58 13.39 -46.49
CA ALA A 88 -15.82 13.71 -45.77
C ALA A 88 -17.01 12.90 -46.29
N SER A 89 -17.17 12.80 -47.62
CA SER A 89 -18.27 12.05 -48.24
C SER A 89 -18.19 10.55 -47.95
N GLU A 90 -16.99 9.98 -47.94
CA GLU A 90 -16.76 8.57 -47.67
C GLU A 90 -16.94 8.23 -46.18
N ILE A 91 -16.48 9.09 -45.27
CA ILE A 91 -16.75 8.93 -43.84
C ILE A 91 -18.25 9.01 -43.56
N GLN A 92 -18.96 9.95 -44.21
CA GLN A 92 -20.40 10.10 -44.02
C GLN A 92 -21.17 8.89 -44.53
N SER A 93 -20.83 8.36 -45.72
CA SER A 93 -21.53 7.19 -46.28
C SER A 93 -21.36 5.94 -45.42
N ARG A 94 -20.21 5.79 -44.75
CA ARG A 94 -19.87 4.62 -43.90
C ARG A 94 -20.46 4.69 -42.49
N LEU A 95 -20.61 5.89 -41.93
CA LEU A 95 -21.06 6.07 -40.55
C LEU A 95 -22.55 6.45 -40.43
N THR A 96 -23.20 6.82 -41.54
CA THR A 96 -24.62 7.16 -41.54
C THR A 96 -25.46 5.91 -41.70
N ARG A 97 -26.28 5.59 -40.69
CA ARG A 97 -27.23 4.48 -40.75
C ARG A 97 -28.31 4.78 -41.80
N SER A 98 -28.59 3.82 -42.67
CA SER A 98 -29.62 3.92 -43.71
C SER A 98 -30.66 2.81 -43.55
N LEU A 99 -31.79 2.93 -44.25
CA LEU A 99 -32.86 1.91 -44.25
C LEU A 99 -32.39 0.54 -44.75
N GLY A 100 -31.33 0.48 -45.55
CA GLY A 100 -30.73 -0.77 -46.05
C GLY A 100 -29.53 -1.25 -45.24
N ASP A 101 -28.93 -0.37 -44.41
CA ASP A 101 -27.74 -0.66 -43.63
C ASP A 101 -27.84 0.05 -42.26
N TRP A 102 -28.45 -0.65 -41.30
CA TRP A 102 -28.87 -0.08 -40.02
C TRP A 102 -27.79 -0.16 -38.93
N THR A 103 -26.69 -0.87 -39.20
CA THR A 103 -25.55 -1.04 -38.30
C THR A 103 -24.26 -0.56 -38.95
N VAL A 104 -23.39 0.09 -38.17
CA VAL A 104 -22.01 0.36 -38.62
C VAL A 104 -21.19 -0.90 -38.31
N SER A 105 -20.53 -1.48 -39.31
CA SER A 105 -19.73 -2.70 -39.11
C SER A 105 -18.30 -2.40 -38.67
N ASP A 106 -17.61 -3.39 -38.09
CA ASP A 106 -16.17 -3.30 -37.77
C ASP A 106 -15.32 -2.97 -39.01
N THR A 107 -15.78 -3.37 -40.20
CA THR A 107 -15.11 -3.08 -41.46
C THR A 107 -15.20 -1.60 -41.80
N ASP A 108 -16.38 -0.99 -41.59
CA ASP A 108 -16.57 0.45 -41.82
C ASP A 108 -15.73 1.29 -40.85
N VAL A 109 -15.66 0.87 -39.58
CA VAL A 109 -14.80 1.49 -38.57
C VAL A 109 -13.32 1.41 -38.96
N LYS A 110 -12.83 0.25 -39.42
CA LYS A 110 -11.45 0.08 -39.87
C LYS A 110 -11.14 0.93 -41.11
N THR A 111 -12.05 1.00 -42.06
CA THR A 111 -11.90 1.83 -43.27
C THR A 111 -11.85 3.31 -42.91
N VAL A 112 -12.75 3.79 -42.05
CA VAL A 112 -12.72 5.17 -41.55
C VAL A 112 -11.43 5.48 -40.79
N GLN A 113 -10.96 4.55 -39.94
CA GLN A 113 -9.70 4.73 -39.24
C GLN A 113 -8.50 4.83 -40.19
N ALA A 114 -8.48 4.02 -41.26
CA ALA A 114 -7.45 4.05 -42.30
C ALA A 114 -7.48 5.36 -43.10
N LEU A 115 -8.67 5.83 -43.48
CA LEU A 115 -8.86 7.13 -44.15
C LEU A 115 -8.35 8.29 -43.29
N LEU A 116 -8.71 8.29 -42.00
CA LEU A 116 -8.16 9.25 -41.04
C LEU A 116 -6.63 9.11 -40.91
N GLY A 117 -6.05 7.92 -41.08
CA GLY A 117 -4.62 7.69 -40.95
C GLY A 117 -3.78 8.34 -42.05
N GLN A 118 -4.36 8.53 -43.22
CA GLN A 118 -3.69 9.10 -44.41
C GLN A 118 -3.68 10.63 -44.41
N LEU A 119 -4.46 11.27 -43.53
CA LEU A 119 -4.57 12.72 -43.48
C LEU A 119 -3.34 13.37 -42.82
N PRO A 120 -2.90 14.55 -43.31
CA PRO A 120 -1.94 15.40 -42.59
C PRO A 120 -2.51 15.86 -41.24
N PRO A 121 -1.67 16.15 -40.23
CA PRO A 121 -2.09 16.54 -38.87
C PRO A 121 -3.17 17.64 -38.81
N ALA A 122 -3.04 18.69 -39.63
CA ALA A 122 -3.98 19.80 -39.67
C ALA A 122 -5.35 19.41 -40.25
N ALA A 123 -5.35 18.61 -41.33
CA ALA A 123 -6.57 18.08 -41.94
C ALA A 123 -7.23 17.01 -41.04
N TYR A 124 -6.44 16.22 -40.32
CA TYR A 124 -6.91 15.26 -39.34
C TYR A 124 -7.73 15.93 -38.24
N ARG A 125 -7.19 17.00 -37.61
CA ARG A 125 -7.92 17.76 -36.58
C ARG A 125 -9.19 18.40 -37.13
N ALA A 126 -9.11 19.02 -38.31
CA ALA A 126 -10.29 19.63 -38.95
C ALA A 126 -11.39 18.61 -39.26
N THR A 127 -11.00 17.40 -39.70
CA THR A 127 -11.93 16.30 -39.99
C THR A 127 -12.60 15.79 -38.71
N LEU A 128 -11.85 15.63 -37.61
CA LEU A 128 -12.44 15.26 -36.31
C LEU A 128 -13.44 16.31 -35.80
N GLU A 129 -13.14 17.60 -35.95
CA GLU A 129 -14.06 18.68 -35.58
C GLU A 129 -15.31 18.73 -36.47
N TRP A 130 -15.19 18.36 -37.75
CA TRP A 130 -16.32 18.22 -38.65
C TRP A 130 -17.18 17.00 -38.30
N MET A 131 -16.55 15.85 -38.01
CA MET A 131 -17.25 14.64 -37.56
C MET A 131 -17.99 14.88 -36.24
N GLU A 132 -17.42 15.66 -35.31
CA GLU A 132 -18.09 16.02 -34.06
C GLU A 132 -19.33 16.88 -34.32
N ARG A 133 -19.21 17.90 -35.18
CA ARG A 133 -20.37 18.74 -35.57
C ARG A 133 -21.48 17.94 -36.23
N GLY A 134 -21.13 16.89 -36.97
CA GLY A 134 -22.08 15.97 -37.59
C GLY A 134 -22.57 14.83 -36.67
N GLY A 135 -22.09 14.74 -35.42
CA GLY A 135 -22.38 13.62 -34.51
C GLY A 135 -21.75 12.28 -34.92
N LEU A 136 -20.99 12.23 -36.03
CA LEU A 136 -20.36 11.04 -36.58
C LEU A 136 -19.20 10.55 -35.72
N LEU A 137 -18.50 11.45 -35.02
CA LEU A 137 -17.38 11.08 -34.16
C LEU A 137 -17.84 10.22 -32.97
N LYS A 138 -18.99 10.58 -32.39
CA LYS A 138 -19.60 9.79 -31.31
C LYS A 138 -19.98 8.39 -31.79
N THR A 139 -20.63 8.28 -32.95
CA THR A 139 -21.00 6.99 -33.57
C THR A 139 -19.78 6.15 -33.87
N PHE A 140 -18.75 6.75 -34.47
CA PHE A 140 -17.49 6.08 -34.77
C PHE A 140 -16.81 5.52 -33.51
N LEU A 141 -16.77 6.29 -32.42
CA LEU A 141 -16.17 5.85 -31.18
C LEU A 141 -17.02 4.80 -30.45
N SER A 142 -18.35 4.89 -30.51
CA SER A 142 -19.25 3.93 -29.82
C SER A 142 -19.23 2.54 -30.45
N GLU A 143 -19.06 2.45 -31.76
CA GLU A 143 -19.06 1.19 -32.52
C GLU A 143 -17.65 0.56 -32.60
N GLN A 144 -16.64 1.18 -31.99
CA GLN A 144 -15.29 0.63 -31.93
C GLN A 144 -15.13 -0.42 -30.83
N ASP A 145 -14.57 -1.57 -31.21
CA ASP A 145 -13.98 -2.51 -30.27
C ASP A 145 -12.86 -1.87 -29.43
N PRO A 146 -12.59 -2.39 -28.21
CA PRO A 146 -11.51 -1.87 -27.35
C PRO A 146 -10.14 -1.81 -28.03
N GLY A 147 -9.80 -2.80 -28.86
CA GLY A 147 -8.54 -2.84 -29.61
C GLY A 147 -8.47 -1.80 -30.74
N ALA A 148 -9.57 -1.60 -31.46
CA ALA A 148 -9.67 -0.57 -32.50
C ALA A 148 -9.60 0.84 -31.90
N ARG A 149 -10.26 1.05 -30.76
CA ARG A 149 -10.21 2.31 -30.01
C ARG A 149 -8.81 2.65 -29.53
N GLU A 150 -8.06 1.67 -29.01
CA GLU A 150 -6.66 1.89 -28.60
C GLU A 150 -5.77 2.24 -29.80
N ALA A 151 -5.96 1.58 -30.95
CA ALA A 151 -5.26 1.89 -32.18
C ALA A 151 -5.58 3.32 -32.68
N PHE A 152 -6.85 3.73 -32.61
CA PHE A 152 -7.28 5.08 -32.96
C PHE A 152 -6.64 6.13 -32.03
N LEU A 153 -6.63 5.91 -30.72
CA LEU A 153 -6.00 6.82 -29.76
C LEU A 153 -4.47 6.93 -29.98
N LYS A 154 -3.80 5.83 -30.33
CA LYS A 154 -2.37 5.84 -30.72
C LYS A 154 -2.15 6.66 -31.98
N GLN A 155 -3.00 6.51 -32.99
CA GLN A 155 -2.95 7.26 -34.23
C GLN A 155 -3.21 8.77 -34.01
N ALA A 156 -4.20 9.12 -33.19
CA ALA A 156 -4.46 10.51 -32.80
C ALA A 156 -3.28 11.12 -32.02
N GLY A 157 -2.56 10.31 -31.25
CA GLY A 157 -1.30 10.70 -30.60
C GLY A 157 -0.16 10.93 -31.60
N SER A 158 0.04 10.04 -32.57
CA SER A 158 1.11 10.20 -33.58
C SER A 158 0.86 11.38 -34.53
N GLN A 159 -0.41 11.71 -34.79
CA GLN A 159 -0.82 12.88 -35.58
C GLN A 159 -0.79 14.20 -34.78
N GLY A 160 -0.34 14.17 -33.51
CA GLY A 160 -0.17 15.36 -32.68
C GLY A 160 -1.46 15.98 -32.15
N VAL A 161 -2.60 15.29 -32.27
CA VAL A 161 -3.89 15.75 -31.71
C VAL A 161 -4.01 15.41 -30.23
N LEU A 162 -3.49 14.25 -29.81
CA LEU A 162 -3.45 13.85 -28.41
C LEU A 162 -2.04 13.91 -27.86
N GLN A 163 -1.86 14.56 -26.70
CA GLN A 163 -0.59 14.54 -25.99
C GLN A 163 -0.55 13.35 -25.01
N ARG A 164 0.42 12.46 -25.19
CA ARG A 164 0.66 11.37 -24.24
C ARG A 164 1.62 11.82 -23.14
N LEU A 165 1.20 11.63 -21.89
CA LEU A 165 2.05 11.82 -20.73
C LEU A 165 2.95 10.59 -20.55
N PRO A 166 4.24 10.78 -20.22
CA PRO A 166 5.16 9.68 -20.03
C PRO A 166 4.68 8.80 -18.88
N GLY A 167 4.63 7.49 -19.12
CA GLY A 167 4.48 6.49 -18.07
C GLY A 167 5.81 6.22 -17.38
N GLU A 168 5.77 5.44 -16.30
CA GLU A 168 6.97 4.90 -15.66
C GLU A 168 7.06 3.41 -15.98
N PRO A 169 8.23 2.88 -16.36
CA PRO A 169 8.40 1.45 -16.56
C PRO A 169 8.26 0.68 -15.24
N ALA A 170 7.97 -0.62 -15.35
CA ALA A 170 7.99 -1.51 -14.19
C ALA A 170 9.40 -1.52 -13.56
N SER A 171 9.47 -1.59 -12.23
CA SER A 171 10.73 -1.45 -11.48
C SER A 171 10.76 -2.33 -10.22
N GLY A 172 11.96 -2.59 -9.70
CA GLY A 172 12.18 -3.29 -8.43
C GLY A 172 12.21 -4.83 -8.53
N PRO A 173 12.62 -5.50 -7.43
CA PRO A 173 13.03 -6.91 -7.43
C PRO A 173 11.92 -7.91 -7.75
N LEU A 174 10.65 -7.51 -7.57
CA LEU A 174 9.47 -8.38 -7.78
C LEU A 174 8.57 -7.87 -8.92
N GLY A 175 9.09 -6.94 -9.73
CA GLY A 175 8.39 -6.33 -10.85
C GLY A 175 7.16 -5.55 -10.39
N TYR A 176 7.38 -4.46 -9.64
CA TYR A 176 6.30 -3.52 -9.34
C TYR A 176 5.78 -2.94 -10.67
N PRO A 177 4.45 -2.90 -10.89
CA PRO A 177 3.90 -2.44 -12.16
C PRO A 177 4.31 -1.01 -12.46
N GLY A 178 4.64 -0.76 -13.73
CA GLY A 178 4.91 0.58 -14.21
C GLY A 178 3.66 1.45 -14.19
N LYS A 179 3.81 2.76 -13.96
CA LYS A 179 2.67 3.69 -14.12
C LYS A 179 2.29 3.76 -15.59
N PRO A 180 1.01 3.59 -15.94
CA PRO A 180 0.60 3.68 -17.33
C PRO A 180 0.79 5.11 -17.86
N GLY A 181 1.16 5.24 -19.13
CA GLY A 181 1.22 6.54 -19.80
C GLY A 181 -0.18 6.97 -20.22
N PHE A 182 -0.72 7.98 -19.56
CA PHE A 182 -2.05 8.53 -19.80
C PHE A 182 -2.07 9.51 -20.97
N LEU A 183 -3.27 9.76 -21.50
CA LEU A 183 -3.51 10.80 -22.50
C LEU A 183 -4.02 12.06 -21.77
N ARG A 184 -3.54 13.22 -22.19
CA ARG A 184 -3.94 14.49 -21.60
C ARG A 184 -5.36 14.85 -22.05
N ASP A 185 -6.25 15.09 -21.09
CA ASP A 185 -7.59 15.64 -21.34
C ASP A 185 -7.48 17.18 -21.45
N GLU A 186 -7.24 17.65 -22.67
CA GLU A 186 -7.22 19.09 -22.99
C GLU A 186 -8.63 19.63 -23.28
N SER A 187 -8.88 20.86 -22.83
CA SER A 187 -10.16 21.54 -23.04
C SER A 187 -10.44 21.87 -24.52
N SER A 188 -9.39 21.89 -25.35
CA SER A 188 -9.48 22.21 -26.78
C SER A 188 -9.92 21.04 -27.67
N LEU A 189 -10.10 19.84 -27.10
CA LEU A 189 -10.46 18.62 -27.82
C LEU A 189 -11.99 18.49 -27.96
N PRO A 190 -12.49 17.85 -29.05
CA PRO A 190 -13.90 17.49 -29.18
C PRO A 190 -14.42 16.67 -27.99
N GLU A 191 -15.67 16.87 -27.59
CA GLU A 191 -16.25 16.26 -26.39
C GLU A 191 -16.25 14.73 -26.48
N SER A 192 -16.60 14.16 -27.63
CA SER A 192 -16.54 12.71 -27.85
C SER A 192 -15.12 12.15 -27.68
N LEU A 193 -14.09 12.90 -28.08
CA LEU A 193 -12.69 12.51 -27.91
C LEU A 193 -12.26 12.60 -26.43
N ARG A 194 -12.68 13.66 -25.72
CA ARG A 194 -12.47 13.79 -24.28
C ARG A 194 -13.09 12.62 -23.52
N HIS A 195 -14.30 12.22 -23.90
CA HIS A 195 -14.96 11.03 -23.32
C HIS A 195 -14.13 9.75 -23.55
N ALA A 196 -13.67 9.50 -24.78
CA ALA A 196 -12.83 8.33 -25.08
C ALA A 196 -11.49 8.35 -24.31
N VAL A 197 -10.87 9.53 -24.15
CA VAL A 197 -9.66 9.71 -23.34
C VAL A 197 -9.92 9.37 -21.87
N ARG A 198 -11.06 9.82 -21.31
CA ARG A 198 -11.47 9.50 -19.93
C ARG A 198 -11.71 8.01 -19.74
N GLU A 199 -12.40 7.35 -20.67
CA GLU A 199 -12.60 5.89 -20.63
C GLU A 199 -11.27 5.12 -20.69
N HIS A 200 -10.35 5.55 -21.55
CA HIS A 200 -9.00 4.99 -21.61
C HIS A 200 -8.23 5.20 -20.31
N ALA A 201 -8.35 6.38 -19.68
CA ALA A 201 -7.72 6.64 -18.38
C ALA A 201 -8.30 5.75 -17.26
N VAL A 202 -9.61 5.46 -17.29
CA VAL A 202 -10.24 4.52 -16.35
C VAL A 202 -9.73 3.11 -16.58
N SER A 203 -9.71 2.63 -17.82
CA SER A 203 -9.26 1.26 -18.14
C SER A 203 -7.78 1.05 -17.80
N ALA A 204 -6.92 2.03 -18.12
CA ALA A 204 -5.49 2.00 -17.76
C ALA A 204 -5.28 2.00 -16.24
N GLY A 205 -6.04 2.80 -15.49
CA GLY A 205 -6.00 2.81 -14.02
C GLY A 205 -6.41 1.46 -13.41
N ARG A 206 -7.49 0.86 -13.91
CA ARG A 206 -7.96 -0.48 -13.48
C ARG A 206 -6.93 -1.57 -13.79
N ALA A 207 -6.35 -1.54 -14.99
CA ALA A 207 -5.30 -2.47 -15.38
C ALA A 207 -4.07 -2.36 -14.47
N PHE A 208 -3.67 -1.14 -14.09
CA PHE A 208 -2.60 -0.91 -13.13
C PHE A 208 -2.93 -1.48 -11.74
N HIS A 209 -4.14 -1.29 -11.22
CA HIS A 209 -4.57 -1.88 -9.95
C HIS A 209 -4.59 -3.41 -9.99
N ALA A 210 -5.05 -4.01 -11.09
CA ALA A 210 -5.01 -5.47 -11.26
C ALA A 210 -3.56 -6.00 -11.31
N ALA A 211 -2.67 -5.32 -12.02
CA ALA A 211 -1.25 -5.67 -12.05
C ALA A 211 -0.58 -5.49 -10.68
N HIS A 212 -1.00 -4.50 -9.89
CA HIS A 212 -0.54 -4.28 -8.52
C HIS A 212 -1.00 -5.41 -7.59
N ALA A 213 -2.26 -5.85 -7.69
CA ALA A 213 -2.74 -7.01 -6.93
C ALA A 213 -1.92 -8.27 -7.23
N ALA A 214 -1.60 -8.51 -8.51
CA ALA A 214 -0.72 -9.62 -8.91
C ALA A 214 0.71 -9.45 -8.36
N TYR A 215 1.24 -8.23 -8.30
CA TYR A 215 2.52 -7.93 -7.65
C TYR A 215 2.50 -8.25 -6.16
N LEU A 216 1.46 -7.86 -5.41
CA LEU A 216 1.34 -8.20 -4.00
C LEU A 216 1.25 -9.73 -3.78
N GLY A 217 0.57 -10.45 -4.68
CA GLY A 217 0.56 -11.92 -4.66
C GLY A 217 1.94 -12.56 -4.86
N ARG A 218 2.75 -12.04 -5.80
CA ARG A 218 4.15 -12.47 -5.95
C ARG A 218 4.99 -12.11 -4.73
N TYR A 219 4.75 -10.94 -4.14
CA TYR A 219 5.46 -10.49 -2.95
C TYR A 219 5.23 -11.42 -1.78
N VAL A 220 3.99 -11.84 -1.50
CA VAL A 220 3.73 -12.78 -0.40
C VAL A 220 4.34 -14.16 -0.64
N LYS A 221 4.33 -14.66 -1.87
CA LYS A 221 5.07 -15.90 -2.19
C LYS A 221 6.57 -15.77 -1.93
N ALA A 222 7.16 -14.62 -2.23
CA ALA A 222 8.57 -14.35 -1.94
C ALA A 222 8.84 -14.25 -0.43
N VAL A 223 7.92 -13.68 0.34
CA VAL A 223 7.98 -13.65 1.82
C VAL A 223 7.90 -15.06 2.40
N GLU A 224 6.96 -15.89 1.95
CA GLU A 224 6.81 -17.28 2.40
C GLU A 224 8.07 -18.11 2.14
N GLY A 225 8.70 -17.90 0.98
CA GLY A 225 9.93 -18.57 0.56
C GLY A 225 11.22 -18.05 1.19
N ALA A 226 11.20 -16.94 1.94
CA ALA A 226 12.40 -16.39 2.57
C ALA A 226 12.90 -17.30 3.71
N GLY A 227 14.14 -17.76 3.63
CA GLY A 227 14.78 -18.61 4.64
C GLY A 227 15.49 -17.84 5.75
N SER A 228 15.68 -16.53 5.60
CA SER A 228 16.36 -15.68 6.57
C SER A 228 15.82 -14.26 6.62
N LEU A 229 16.07 -13.55 7.73
CA LEU A 229 15.70 -12.13 7.88
C LEU A 229 16.41 -11.25 6.85
N THR A 230 17.63 -11.61 6.47
CA THR A 230 18.39 -10.98 5.38
C THR A 230 17.66 -11.07 4.05
N GLU A 231 17.18 -12.26 3.69
CA GLU A 231 16.43 -12.46 2.46
C GLU A 231 15.13 -11.68 2.47
N LEU A 232 14.43 -11.66 3.62
CA LEU A 232 13.22 -10.87 3.81
C LEU A 232 13.50 -9.37 3.63
N ARG A 233 14.60 -8.83 4.19
CA ARG A 233 15.00 -7.42 4.04
C ARG A 233 15.33 -7.06 2.59
N LYS A 234 16.00 -7.96 1.85
CA LYS A 234 16.36 -7.74 0.43
C LYS A 234 15.14 -7.57 -0.50
N LEU A 235 13.95 -8.05 -0.10
CA LEU A 235 12.72 -7.80 -0.85
C LEU A 235 12.34 -6.31 -0.88
N GLY A 236 12.77 -5.54 0.12
CA GLY A 236 12.43 -4.12 0.29
C GLY A 236 10.95 -3.90 0.62
N ALA A 237 10.56 -2.72 1.10
CA ALA A 237 9.17 -2.47 1.49
C ALA A 237 8.19 -2.64 0.30
N PRO A 238 7.01 -3.28 0.51
CA PRO A 238 6.00 -3.36 -0.53
C PRO A 238 5.50 -1.95 -0.88
N ARG A 239 5.38 -1.67 -2.18
CA ARG A 239 5.00 -0.35 -2.69
C ARG A 239 3.48 -0.23 -2.85
N ASP A 240 2.93 0.89 -2.41
CA ASP A 240 1.51 1.24 -2.63
C ASP A 240 1.24 1.59 -4.11
N ALA A 241 0.10 1.15 -4.64
CA ALA A 241 -0.40 1.59 -5.94
C ALA A 241 -0.95 3.02 -5.88
N ARG A 242 -0.06 4.01 -5.88
CA ARG A 242 -0.44 5.43 -5.89
C ARG A 242 -0.53 5.96 -7.33
N LEU A 243 -1.73 6.33 -7.74
CA LEU A 243 -1.98 7.10 -8.96
C LEU A 243 -2.52 8.49 -8.56
N PRO A 244 -1.70 9.55 -8.61
CA PRO A 244 -2.17 10.90 -8.29
C PRO A 244 -3.03 11.47 -9.43
N ASP A 245 -4.03 12.29 -9.12
CA ASP A 245 -4.93 12.92 -10.10
C ASP A 245 -4.17 13.74 -11.18
N SER A 246 -2.93 14.15 -10.91
CA SER A 246 -2.06 14.82 -11.88
C SER A 246 -1.74 13.97 -13.12
N VAL A 247 -1.87 12.64 -13.04
CA VAL A 247 -1.63 11.73 -14.19
C VAL A 247 -2.65 11.93 -15.31
N LEU A 248 -3.81 12.53 -15.03
CA LEU A 248 -4.84 12.82 -16.04
C LEU A 248 -4.49 14.02 -16.93
N GLY A 249 -3.50 14.82 -16.54
CA GLY A 249 -3.07 15.99 -17.31
C GLY A 249 -4.12 17.11 -17.43
N LEU A 250 -5.16 17.09 -16.57
CA LEU A 250 -6.23 18.08 -16.56
C LEU A 250 -5.66 19.50 -16.42
N GLU A 251 -6.15 20.42 -17.24
CA GLU A 251 -5.75 21.82 -17.18
C GLU A 251 -6.09 22.45 -15.83
N ARG A 252 -5.17 23.24 -15.27
CA ARG A 252 -5.40 23.91 -13.98
C ARG A 252 -6.56 24.90 -14.00
N ARG A 253 -6.91 25.42 -15.19
CA ARG A 253 -8.00 26.38 -15.39
C ARG A 253 -9.33 25.72 -15.75
N ASP A 254 -9.37 24.41 -15.91
CA ASP A 254 -10.62 23.70 -16.20
C ASP A 254 -11.52 23.73 -14.94
N PRO A 255 -12.73 24.34 -15.00
CA PRO A 255 -13.64 24.39 -13.87
C PRO A 255 -14.14 22.99 -13.45
N GLU A 256 -14.12 22.01 -14.35
CA GLU A 256 -14.55 20.63 -14.08
C GLU A 256 -13.42 19.75 -13.52
N ARG A 257 -12.22 20.28 -13.33
CA ARG A 257 -11.04 19.50 -12.92
C ARG A 257 -11.29 18.61 -11.70
N GLU A 258 -11.90 19.16 -10.65
CA GLU A 258 -12.15 18.40 -9.42
C GLU A 258 -13.25 17.34 -9.59
N SER A 259 -14.31 17.65 -10.33
CA SER A 259 -15.40 16.70 -10.57
C SER A 259 -14.92 15.53 -11.44
N LEU A 260 -14.15 15.80 -12.49
CA LEU A 260 -13.57 14.80 -13.37
C LEU A 260 -12.57 13.90 -12.65
N ALA A 261 -11.67 14.49 -11.85
CA ALA A 261 -10.73 13.71 -11.04
C ALA A 261 -11.46 12.80 -10.04
N LYS A 262 -12.54 13.29 -9.42
CA LYS A 262 -13.37 12.49 -8.50
C LYS A 262 -14.08 11.35 -9.23
N GLN A 263 -14.69 11.62 -10.38
CA GLN A 263 -15.35 10.58 -11.19
C GLN A 263 -14.36 9.51 -11.62
N TRP A 264 -13.16 9.92 -12.06
CA TRP A 264 -12.10 8.97 -12.42
C TRP A 264 -11.66 8.11 -11.24
N ARG A 265 -11.41 8.71 -10.06
CA ARG A 265 -11.07 7.94 -8.83
C ARG A 265 -12.15 6.92 -8.47
N GLN A 266 -13.43 7.31 -8.55
CA GLN A 266 -14.55 6.41 -8.31
C GLN A 266 -14.63 5.28 -9.34
N ALA A 267 -14.41 5.59 -10.62
CA ALA A 267 -14.46 4.63 -11.70
C ALA A 267 -13.28 3.64 -11.68
N VAL A 268 -12.07 4.08 -11.34
CA VAL A 268 -10.89 3.23 -11.18
C VAL A 268 -10.99 2.35 -9.93
N GLY A 269 -11.59 2.86 -8.87
CA GLY A 269 -11.76 2.16 -7.60
C GLY A 269 -10.51 2.24 -6.72
N THR A 270 -10.54 1.54 -5.58
CA THR A 270 -9.44 1.51 -4.61
C THR A 270 -8.47 0.37 -4.92
N PRO A 271 -7.15 0.61 -4.89
CA PRO A 271 -6.17 -0.46 -5.03
C PRO A 271 -6.22 -1.41 -3.83
N VAL A 272 -5.74 -2.64 -4.03
CA VAL A 272 -5.56 -3.60 -2.94
C VAL A 272 -4.55 -3.04 -1.94
N SER A 273 -4.93 -3.03 -0.66
CA SER A 273 -4.08 -2.50 0.41
C SER A 273 -2.80 -3.32 0.57
N THR A 274 -1.68 -2.68 0.87
CA THR A 274 -0.41 -3.32 1.24
C THR A 274 -0.44 -3.90 2.66
N ALA A 275 -1.47 -3.59 3.46
CA ALA A 275 -1.56 -3.98 4.87
C ALA A 275 -1.47 -5.50 5.11
N TRP A 276 -2.15 -6.32 4.29
CA TRP A 276 -2.09 -7.77 4.43
C TRP A 276 -0.72 -8.35 4.05
N VAL A 277 0.01 -7.69 3.15
CA VAL A 277 1.41 -8.04 2.84
C VAL A 277 2.31 -7.74 4.03
N TYR A 278 2.13 -6.59 4.69
CA TYR A 278 2.83 -6.30 5.94
C TYR A 278 2.50 -7.31 7.05
N GLN A 279 1.26 -7.81 7.11
CA GLN A 279 0.91 -8.91 8.03
C GLN A 279 1.69 -10.19 7.71
N ALA A 280 1.80 -10.56 6.43
CA ALA A 280 2.59 -11.72 6.01
C ALA A 280 4.09 -11.55 6.34
N VAL A 281 4.65 -10.36 6.07
CA VAL A 281 6.04 -10.01 6.43
C VAL A 281 6.26 -10.14 7.93
N ASN A 282 5.38 -9.55 8.75
CA ASN A 282 5.48 -9.62 10.21
C ASN A 282 5.36 -11.05 10.72
N ALA A 283 4.46 -11.85 10.15
CA ALA A 283 4.32 -13.26 10.49
C ALA A 283 5.59 -14.05 10.17
N LYS A 284 6.18 -13.83 8.98
CA LYS A 284 7.42 -14.49 8.57
C LYS A 284 8.62 -14.03 9.40
N GLN A 285 8.73 -12.74 9.71
CA GLN A 285 9.78 -12.22 10.58
C GLN A 285 9.75 -12.91 11.95
N ARG A 286 8.56 -13.04 12.56
CA ARG A 286 8.40 -13.73 13.84
C ARG A 286 8.78 -15.21 13.75
N GLU A 287 8.35 -15.89 12.69
CA GLU A 287 8.71 -17.28 12.43
C GLU A 287 10.24 -17.47 12.35
N LEU A 288 10.93 -16.61 11.59
CA LEU A 288 12.38 -16.64 11.43
C LEU A 288 13.13 -16.29 12.73
N LEU A 289 12.52 -15.50 13.62
CA LEU A 289 13.01 -15.23 14.97
C LEU A 289 12.68 -16.36 15.97
N GLY A 290 11.99 -17.42 15.53
CA GLY A 290 11.55 -18.53 16.38
C GLY A 290 10.40 -18.17 17.33
N GLU A 291 9.74 -17.04 17.11
CA GLU A 291 8.59 -16.58 17.87
C GLU A 291 7.30 -17.22 17.37
N ARG A 292 6.40 -17.57 18.29
CA ARG A 292 5.11 -18.15 17.90
C ARG A 292 4.24 -17.05 17.31
N THR A 293 3.67 -17.28 16.13
CA THR A 293 2.71 -16.36 15.54
C THR A 293 1.33 -16.58 16.14
N GLY A 294 0.46 -15.57 16.08
CA GLY A 294 -0.93 -15.77 16.51
C GLY A 294 -1.63 -16.82 15.65
N GLY A 295 -2.29 -17.78 16.28
CA GLY A 295 -3.21 -18.74 15.67
C GLY A 295 -2.62 -20.14 15.49
N THR A 296 -1.52 -20.48 16.17
CA THR A 296 -0.92 -21.82 16.05
C THR A 296 -1.69 -22.83 16.90
N LEU A 297 -2.09 -23.93 16.27
CA LEU A 297 -2.61 -25.09 16.99
C LEU A 297 -1.42 -25.92 17.49
N ALA A 298 -1.49 -26.38 18.73
CA ALA A 298 -0.46 -27.14 19.38
C ALA A 298 -1.04 -28.42 19.99
N LEU A 299 -0.41 -29.54 19.68
CA LEU A 299 -0.55 -30.80 20.38
C LEU A 299 0.62 -30.91 21.37
N LYS A 300 0.34 -30.97 22.68
CA LYS A 300 1.34 -31.14 23.73
C LYS A 300 1.10 -32.48 24.43
N GLY A 301 2.06 -33.39 24.37
CA GLY A 301 2.08 -34.62 25.16
C GLY A 301 3.02 -34.46 26.35
N LYS A 302 2.58 -34.89 27.53
CA LYS A 302 3.36 -34.91 28.75
C LYS A 302 3.31 -36.28 29.39
N ALA A 303 4.46 -36.82 29.76
CA ALA A 303 4.57 -38.03 30.56
C ALA A 303 5.38 -37.72 31.83
N GLU A 304 4.82 -38.01 33.00
CA GLU A 304 5.47 -37.89 34.30
C GLU A 304 5.49 -39.25 35.02
N LEU A 305 6.64 -39.66 35.55
CA LEU A 305 6.83 -40.79 36.45
C LEU A 305 7.14 -40.24 37.85
N THR A 306 6.36 -40.64 38.85
CA THR A 306 6.52 -40.21 40.25
C THR A 306 6.85 -41.42 41.12
N GLN A 307 8.01 -41.40 41.78
CA GLN A 307 8.42 -42.42 42.74
C GLN A 307 8.85 -41.75 44.04
N GLY A 308 8.03 -41.88 45.10
CA GLY A 308 8.21 -41.10 46.33
C GLY A 308 8.06 -39.59 46.05
N ASN A 309 9.03 -38.78 46.49
CA ASN A 309 9.06 -37.34 46.21
C ASN A 309 9.75 -37.00 44.87
N LEU A 310 10.35 -37.98 44.20
CA LEU A 310 11.08 -37.78 42.95
C LEU A 310 10.10 -37.83 41.76
N LYS A 311 10.19 -36.82 40.89
CA LYS A 311 9.47 -36.74 39.62
C LYS A 311 10.42 -36.69 38.44
N LEU A 312 10.19 -37.57 37.47
CA LEU A 312 10.81 -37.55 36.15
C LEU A 312 9.72 -37.19 35.14
N GLY A 313 9.99 -36.27 34.21
CA GLY A 313 8.98 -35.82 33.25
C GLY A 313 9.56 -35.52 31.88
N GLY A 314 8.85 -35.95 30.83
CA GLY A 314 9.08 -35.58 29.45
C GLY A 314 7.89 -34.82 28.88
N ASP A 315 8.16 -33.69 28.23
CA ASP A 315 7.19 -32.90 27.49
C ASP A 315 7.58 -32.91 26.00
N ALA A 316 6.63 -33.23 25.14
CA ALA A 316 6.73 -33.15 23.69
C ALA A 316 5.64 -32.21 23.18
N GLN A 317 6.01 -31.26 22.32
CA GLN A 317 5.07 -30.38 21.66
C GLN A 317 5.28 -30.44 20.16
N VAL A 318 4.18 -30.62 19.42
CA VAL A 318 4.12 -30.47 17.97
C VAL A 318 3.10 -29.40 17.65
N ASP A 319 3.47 -28.41 16.84
CA ASP A 319 2.54 -27.40 16.36
C ASP A 319 2.11 -27.63 14.91
N SER A 320 1.05 -26.92 14.49
CA SER A 320 0.50 -26.99 13.13
C SER A 320 1.44 -26.49 12.04
N ARG A 321 2.63 -26.01 12.40
CA ARG A 321 3.69 -25.58 11.48
C ARG A 321 4.86 -26.57 11.44
N GLY A 322 4.72 -27.72 12.10
CA GLY A 322 5.71 -28.80 12.09
C GLY A 322 6.89 -28.58 13.03
N LYS A 323 6.85 -27.58 13.92
CA LYS A 323 7.90 -27.42 14.94
C LYS A 323 7.69 -28.46 16.03
N VAL A 324 8.76 -29.19 16.34
CA VAL A 324 8.79 -30.19 17.39
C VAL A 324 9.71 -29.71 18.51
N ASP A 325 9.15 -29.48 19.69
CA ASP A 325 9.89 -29.14 20.90
C ASP A 325 9.87 -30.35 21.86
N LEU A 326 11.05 -30.82 22.27
CA LEU A 326 11.20 -31.89 23.26
C LEU A 326 11.92 -31.34 24.49
N LYS A 327 11.34 -31.55 25.67
CA LYS A 327 11.94 -31.17 26.96
C LYS A 327 11.90 -32.35 27.91
N ALA A 328 13.05 -32.66 28.52
CA ALA A 328 13.13 -33.56 29.65
C ALA A 328 13.39 -32.76 30.93
N SER A 329 12.80 -33.18 32.03
CA SER A 329 12.88 -32.51 33.33
C SER A 329 12.91 -33.54 34.46
N SER A 330 13.64 -33.22 35.53
CA SER A 330 13.68 -34.01 36.75
C SER A 330 13.54 -33.10 37.95
N GLY A 331 12.87 -33.55 39.01
CA GLY A 331 12.55 -32.67 40.11
C GLY A 331 11.93 -33.33 41.32
N VAL A 332 11.55 -32.50 42.28
CA VAL A 332 10.90 -32.89 43.53
C VAL A 332 9.53 -32.23 43.60
N GLU A 333 8.51 -32.99 43.99
CA GLU A 333 7.18 -32.44 44.28
C GLU A 333 6.82 -32.69 45.73
N LEU A 334 6.48 -31.61 46.44
CA LEU A 334 6.01 -31.64 47.82
C LEU A 334 4.52 -31.28 47.82
N LYS A 335 3.67 -32.14 48.41
CA LYS A 335 2.23 -31.90 48.53
C LYS A 335 1.86 -31.74 50.01
N GLY A 336 1.16 -30.66 50.34
CA GLY A 336 0.60 -30.39 51.65
C GLY A 336 -0.82 -29.84 51.53
N GLY A 337 -1.83 -30.69 51.72
CA GLY A 337 -3.23 -30.33 51.55
C GLY A 337 -3.57 -29.93 50.10
N PRO A 338 -4.40 -28.89 49.86
CA PRO A 338 -4.74 -28.43 48.51
C PRO A 338 -3.57 -27.72 47.80
N MET A 339 -2.44 -27.51 48.47
CA MET A 339 -1.26 -26.87 47.91
C MET A 339 -0.16 -27.89 47.57
N GLY A 340 0.48 -27.70 46.42
CA GLY A 340 1.65 -28.46 46.00
C GLY A 340 2.74 -27.51 45.49
N LEU A 341 3.99 -27.79 45.85
CA LEU A 341 5.16 -27.12 45.31
C LEU A 341 5.93 -28.12 44.45
N LYS A 342 6.14 -27.78 43.18
CA LYS A 342 6.95 -28.57 42.25
C LYS A 342 8.22 -27.80 41.91
N VAL A 343 9.37 -28.39 42.17
CA VAL A 343 10.68 -27.82 41.78
C VAL A 343 11.30 -28.77 40.77
N MET A 344 11.47 -28.30 39.53
CA MET A 344 12.05 -29.08 38.44
C MET A 344 13.34 -28.44 37.93
N ARG A 345 14.24 -29.28 37.46
CA ARG A 345 15.44 -28.90 36.74
C ARG A 345 15.32 -29.43 35.32
N ASP A 346 15.53 -28.54 34.35
CA ASP A 346 15.56 -28.93 32.94
C ASP A 346 16.94 -29.49 32.54
N THR A 347 17.03 -30.04 31.32
CA THR A 347 18.29 -30.54 30.74
C THR A 347 19.36 -29.45 30.52
N LYS A 348 19.00 -28.17 30.63
CA LYS A 348 19.93 -27.03 30.56
C LYS A 348 20.37 -26.57 31.95
N GLY A 349 19.98 -27.29 33.01
CA GLY A 349 20.34 -27.02 34.39
C GLY A 349 19.53 -25.90 35.05
N LYS A 350 18.54 -25.32 34.37
CA LYS A 350 17.70 -24.23 34.88
C LYS A 350 16.69 -24.79 35.86
N LEU A 351 16.63 -24.17 37.04
CA LEU A 351 15.62 -24.44 38.06
C LEU A 351 14.33 -23.71 37.70
N GLN A 352 13.24 -24.45 37.64
CA GLN A 352 11.87 -23.95 37.52
C GLN A 352 11.09 -24.38 38.75
N SER A 353 10.35 -23.44 39.36
CA SER A 353 9.42 -23.76 40.44
C SER A 353 8.00 -23.47 40.00
N GLU A 354 7.07 -24.33 40.38
CA GLU A 354 5.66 -24.22 40.05
C GLU A 354 4.85 -24.44 41.33
N VAL A 355 4.05 -23.46 41.71
CA VAL A 355 3.10 -23.55 42.82
C VAL A 355 1.76 -23.99 42.26
N LYS A 356 1.16 -25.03 42.84
CA LYS A 356 -0.13 -25.61 42.44
C LYS A 356 -1.13 -25.50 43.58
N LEU A 357 -2.32 -25.01 43.26
CA LEU A 357 -3.50 -25.06 44.12
C LEU A 357 -4.55 -25.94 43.45
N ASP A 358 -4.92 -27.04 44.09
CA ASP A 358 -5.93 -27.99 43.64
C ASP A 358 -7.17 -27.90 44.52
N LEU A 359 -8.25 -27.33 43.97
CA LEU A 359 -9.55 -27.16 44.63
C LEU A 359 -10.58 -28.20 44.13
N GLY A 360 -10.11 -29.34 43.59
CA GLY A 360 -10.94 -30.43 43.09
C GLY A 360 -11.34 -30.25 41.62
N LEU A 361 -12.28 -29.35 41.33
CA LEU A 361 -12.74 -29.08 39.96
C LEU A 361 -11.93 -28.00 39.25
N VAL A 362 -11.26 -27.14 40.02
CA VAL A 362 -10.42 -26.04 39.53
C VAL A 362 -9.01 -26.27 40.04
N LYS A 363 -8.04 -26.23 39.12
CA LYS A 363 -6.61 -26.21 39.47
C LYS A 363 -5.98 -24.96 38.92
N VAL A 364 -5.26 -24.26 39.78
CA VAL A 364 -4.48 -23.08 39.42
C VAL A 364 -3.01 -23.43 39.62
N SER A 365 -2.18 -23.15 38.63
CA SER A 365 -0.73 -23.21 38.80
C SER A 365 -0.05 -21.94 38.34
N GLN A 366 1.01 -21.57 39.05
CA GLN A 366 1.86 -20.44 38.74
C GLN A 366 3.30 -20.92 38.69
N ALA A 367 3.92 -20.80 37.52
CA ALA A 367 5.33 -21.11 37.33
C ALA A 367 6.20 -19.86 37.55
N SER A 368 7.47 -20.09 37.92
CA SER A 368 8.45 -19.05 38.22
C SER A 368 8.89 -18.22 37.02
N ASP A 369 8.54 -18.65 35.81
CA ASP A 369 8.70 -17.89 34.56
C ASP A 369 7.49 -17.00 34.25
N GLY A 370 6.57 -16.84 35.21
CA GLY A 370 5.40 -15.98 35.09
C GLY A 370 4.22 -16.62 34.38
N GLU A 371 4.28 -17.91 34.00
CA GLU A 371 3.12 -18.61 33.42
C GLU A 371 2.08 -18.92 34.51
N LEU A 372 0.89 -18.33 34.34
CA LEU A 372 -0.32 -18.68 35.07
C LEU A 372 -1.13 -19.67 34.24
N LYS A 373 -1.43 -20.83 34.80
CA LYS A 373 -2.33 -21.83 34.20
C LYS A 373 -3.56 -22.02 35.08
N VAL A 374 -4.73 -21.91 34.48
CA VAL A 374 -6.00 -22.27 35.10
C VAL A 374 -6.58 -23.45 34.34
N SER A 375 -7.01 -24.49 35.04
CA SER A 375 -7.68 -25.64 34.44
C SER A 375 -8.97 -25.97 35.17
N LEU A 376 -10.03 -26.21 34.41
CA LEU A 376 -11.32 -26.69 34.90
C LEU A 376 -11.54 -28.11 34.40
N GLY A 377 -11.73 -29.04 35.33
CA GLY A 377 -11.96 -30.45 35.03
C GLY A 377 -13.42 -30.85 35.13
N VAL A 378 -13.83 -31.82 34.32
CA VAL A 378 -15.01 -32.66 34.57
C VAL A 378 -14.47 -34.02 35.04
N GLY A 379 -14.27 -34.17 36.36
CA GLY A 379 -13.60 -35.33 36.94
C GLY A 379 -12.05 -35.28 36.88
N LYS A 380 -11.38 -36.41 37.14
CA LYS A 380 -9.89 -36.49 37.23
C LYS A 380 -9.16 -36.68 35.89
N HIS A 381 -9.89 -36.91 34.80
CA HIS A 381 -9.33 -37.45 33.56
C HIS A 381 -9.44 -36.54 32.33
N ALA A 382 -10.29 -35.51 32.35
CA ALA A 382 -10.41 -34.59 31.23
C ALA A 382 -10.86 -33.21 31.70
N GLY A 383 -10.48 -32.18 30.94
CA GLY A 383 -10.87 -30.81 31.24
C GLY A 383 -10.43 -29.80 30.20
N SER A 384 -10.73 -28.53 30.46
CA SER A 384 -10.22 -27.39 29.71
C SER A 384 -9.15 -26.67 30.49
N TYR A 385 -8.27 -25.97 29.79
CA TYR A 385 -7.25 -25.15 30.39
C TYR A 385 -7.07 -23.84 29.64
N THR A 386 -6.55 -22.85 30.36
CA THR A 386 -6.11 -21.56 29.84
C THR A 386 -4.76 -21.24 30.46
N THR A 387 -3.83 -20.75 29.65
CA THR A 387 -2.50 -20.31 30.07
C THR A 387 -2.31 -18.84 29.72
N LEU A 388 -1.67 -18.10 30.61
CA LEU A 388 -1.32 -16.70 30.43
C LEU A 388 0.09 -16.47 30.97
N ASN A 389 0.99 -15.97 30.13
CA ASN A 389 2.30 -15.47 30.55
C ASN A 389 2.40 -14.00 30.11
N LEU A 390 2.34 -13.09 31.09
CA LEU A 390 2.36 -11.65 30.84
C LEU A 390 3.75 -11.14 30.42
N GLU A 391 4.82 -11.78 30.88
CA GLU A 391 6.20 -11.39 30.55
C GLU A 391 6.52 -11.69 29.08
N GLU A 392 6.11 -12.85 28.60
CA GLU A 392 6.29 -13.29 27.21
C GLU A 392 5.14 -12.87 26.28
N ALA A 393 4.10 -12.23 26.82
CA ALA A 393 2.83 -11.93 26.15
C ALA A 393 2.21 -13.15 25.46
N ARG A 394 2.26 -14.31 26.13
CA ARG A 394 1.67 -15.56 25.63
C ARG A 394 0.33 -15.82 26.26
N PHE A 395 -0.62 -16.24 25.44
CA PHE A 395 -1.95 -16.69 25.86
C PHE A 395 -2.26 -17.98 25.13
N GLY A 396 -2.78 -18.97 25.84
CA GLY A 396 -3.15 -20.25 25.24
C GLY A 396 -4.37 -20.84 25.90
N GLY A 397 -4.98 -21.80 25.23
CA GLY A 397 -6.12 -22.50 25.77
C GLY A 397 -6.40 -23.78 25.02
N GLY A 398 -7.09 -24.70 25.66
CA GLY A 398 -7.43 -25.96 25.02
C GLY A 398 -8.07 -26.95 25.97
N VAL A 399 -8.07 -28.20 25.53
CA VAL A 399 -8.54 -29.36 26.30
C VAL A 399 -7.38 -30.26 26.64
N PHE A 400 -7.51 -30.98 27.74
CA PHE A 400 -6.56 -32.00 28.15
C PHE A 400 -7.28 -33.28 28.53
N ALA A 401 -6.62 -34.40 28.29
CA ALA A 401 -6.96 -35.71 28.82
C ALA A 401 -5.77 -36.21 29.64
N GLN A 402 -6.03 -36.72 30.84
CA GLN A 402 -5.05 -37.20 31.80
C GLN A 402 -5.38 -38.62 32.25
N VAL A 403 -4.39 -39.50 32.18
CA VAL A 403 -4.41 -40.85 32.76
C VAL A 403 -3.38 -40.88 33.89
N GLU A 404 -3.78 -41.35 35.06
CA GLU A 404 -2.91 -41.47 36.23
C GLU A 404 -3.08 -42.88 36.83
N GLU A 405 -2.01 -43.66 36.85
CA GLU A 405 -2.01 -45.05 37.32
C GLU A 405 -0.70 -45.36 38.05
N ALA A 406 -0.79 -45.81 39.31
CA ALA A 406 0.34 -46.28 40.12
C ALA A 406 1.60 -45.38 40.12
N GLY A 407 1.44 -44.05 40.12
CA GLY A 407 2.54 -43.08 40.10
C GLY A 407 2.99 -42.64 38.71
N ASN A 408 2.46 -43.25 37.65
CA ASN A 408 2.60 -42.79 36.27
C ASN A 408 1.47 -41.84 35.92
N LYS A 409 1.80 -40.71 35.30
CA LYS A 409 0.85 -39.73 34.78
C LYS A 409 1.16 -39.43 33.32
N ALA A 410 0.24 -39.75 32.43
CA ALA A 410 0.27 -39.32 31.05
C ALA A 410 -0.81 -38.24 30.83
N GLU A 411 -0.46 -37.14 30.18
CA GLU A 411 -1.37 -36.05 29.86
C GLU A 411 -1.19 -35.67 28.40
N VAL A 412 -2.28 -35.65 27.63
CA VAL A 412 -2.32 -35.14 26.26
C VAL A 412 -3.15 -33.88 26.25
N ARG A 413 -2.61 -32.80 25.68
CA ARG A 413 -3.28 -31.51 25.52
C ARG A 413 -3.39 -31.17 24.04
N LEU A 414 -4.59 -30.75 23.65
CA LEU A 414 -4.88 -30.18 22.36
C LEU A 414 -5.33 -28.74 22.59
N GLY A 415 -4.67 -27.77 21.99
CA GLY A 415 -5.02 -26.37 22.20
C GLY A 415 -4.44 -25.43 21.16
N PHE A 416 -4.67 -24.15 21.38
CA PHE A 416 -4.06 -23.07 20.63
C PHE A 416 -3.09 -22.31 21.53
N ASP A 417 -2.03 -21.78 20.93
CA ASP A 417 -1.13 -20.83 21.57
C ASP A 417 -1.09 -19.54 20.73
N LEU A 418 -1.14 -18.39 21.40
CA LEU A 418 -1.01 -17.05 20.84
C LEU A 418 0.17 -16.37 21.53
N GLN A 419 1.07 -15.76 20.77
CA GLN A 419 2.07 -14.86 21.31
C GLN A 419 1.85 -13.45 20.73
N GLY A 420 1.45 -12.55 21.62
CA GLY A 420 1.31 -11.13 21.36
C GLY A 420 2.66 -10.40 21.38
N LEU A 421 2.60 -9.08 21.28
CA LEU A 421 3.76 -8.22 21.52
C LEU A 421 3.90 -7.99 23.03
N THR A 422 5.11 -8.14 23.56
CA THR A 422 5.40 -7.74 24.94
C THR A 422 5.24 -6.23 25.11
N ALA A 423 4.94 -5.76 26.32
CA ALA A 423 4.78 -4.32 26.59
C ALA A 423 6.01 -3.50 26.19
N LYS A 424 7.22 -4.05 26.40
CA LYS A 424 8.48 -3.46 25.94
C LYS A 424 8.49 -3.30 24.41
N ARG A 425 8.07 -4.31 23.67
CA ARG A 425 8.02 -4.27 22.20
C ARG A 425 6.96 -3.33 21.66
N ALA A 426 5.77 -3.30 22.28
CA ALA A 426 4.72 -2.36 21.90
C ALA A 426 5.20 -0.91 22.05
N LYS A 427 5.93 -0.61 23.13
CA LYS A 427 6.56 0.70 23.32
C LYS A 427 7.67 0.98 22.29
N GLU A 428 8.52 -0.01 22.01
CA GLU A 428 9.60 0.11 21.01
C GLU A 428 9.08 0.29 19.57
N SER A 429 7.89 -0.22 19.22
CA SER A 429 7.31 -0.08 17.88
C SER A 429 6.71 1.29 17.59
N VAL A 430 6.48 2.12 18.61
CA VAL A 430 5.96 3.49 18.48
C VAL A 430 7.05 4.52 18.82
N ASP A 431 8.26 4.05 19.11
CA ASP A 431 9.42 4.89 19.37
C ASP A 431 9.84 5.61 18.09
N ARG A 432 10.21 6.90 18.21
CA ARG A 432 10.65 7.71 17.05
C ARG A 432 11.95 7.16 16.44
N ASP A 433 12.75 6.47 17.24
CA ASP A 433 14.01 5.85 16.83
C ASP A 433 13.82 4.37 16.42
N HIS A 434 12.59 3.94 16.12
CA HIS A 434 12.32 2.61 15.61
C HIS A 434 12.80 2.51 14.15
N VAL A 435 13.76 1.61 13.90
CA VAL A 435 14.18 1.24 12.55
C VAL A 435 13.42 -0.03 12.19
N GLY A 436 12.57 0.04 11.18
CA GLY A 436 11.81 -1.10 10.68
C GLY A 436 12.70 -2.12 9.96
N LEU A 437 12.12 -3.24 9.57
CA LEU A 437 12.83 -4.30 8.84
C LEU A 437 13.47 -3.80 7.54
N PHE A 438 12.77 -2.92 6.83
CA PHE A 438 13.19 -2.40 5.52
C PHE A 438 13.94 -1.07 5.59
N ASP A 439 13.99 -0.45 6.77
CA ASP A 439 14.66 0.83 6.95
C ASP A 439 16.15 0.61 7.16
N GLU A 440 16.95 1.52 6.61
CA GLU A 440 18.39 1.50 6.81
C GLU A 440 18.72 2.13 8.18
N PRO A 441 19.54 1.47 9.03
CA PRO A 441 19.96 2.04 10.29
C PRO A 441 20.67 3.39 10.10
N PRO A 442 20.28 4.46 10.83
CA PRO A 442 20.85 5.79 10.64
C PRO A 442 22.35 5.84 10.99
N GLU A 443 22.82 4.98 11.90
CA GLU A 443 24.24 4.86 12.25
C GLU A 443 25.08 4.28 11.11
N LEU A 444 24.46 3.47 10.23
CA LEU A 444 25.16 2.90 9.09
C LEU A 444 25.54 4.01 8.09
N GLY A 445 24.60 4.92 7.79
CA GLY A 445 24.84 6.12 6.97
C GLY A 445 25.80 7.15 7.59
N ARG A 446 26.07 7.04 8.90
CA ARG A 446 27.08 7.85 9.62
C ARG A 446 28.47 7.20 9.66
N GLY A 447 28.64 6.01 9.09
CA GLY A 447 29.92 5.30 9.08
C GLY A 447 30.32 4.70 10.43
N LEU A 448 29.40 4.53 11.38
CA LEU A 448 29.69 3.91 12.68
C LEU A 448 29.88 2.40 12.50
N SER A 449 30.95 1.83 13.05
CA SER A 449 31.19 0.38 12.99
C SER A 449 30.21 -0.39 13.91
N TRP A 450 29.97 -1.67 13.59
CA TRP A 450 29.08 -2.52 14.39
C TRP A 450 29.45 -2.56 15.87
N GLU A 451 30.75 -2.65 16.19
CA GLU A 451 31.24 -2.73 17.57
C GLU A 451 31.12 -1.40 18.34
N ALA A 452 31.02 -0.27 17.64
CA ALA A 452 30.80 1.04 18.26
C ALA A 452 29.34 1.24 18.72
N LEU A 453 28.42 0.36 18.30
CA LEU A 453 27.02 0.44 18.68
C LEU A 453 26.80 -0.09 20.11
N PRO A 454 25.98 0.60 20.93
CA PRO A 454 25.51 0.06 22.20
C PRO A 454 24.89 -1.33 22.03
N GLU A 455 25.11 -2.23 22.98
CA GLU A 455 24.61 -3.61 22.94
C GLU A 455 23.09 -3.67 22.71
N SER A 456 22.33 -2.81 23.38
CA SER A 456 20.87 -2.70 23.19
C SER A 456 20.46 -2.36 21.75
N LYS A 457 21.26 -1.57 21.02
CA LYS A 457 21.01 -1.24 19.60
C LYS A 457 21.41 -2.40 18.70
N ARG A 458 22.54 -3.06 18.98
CA ARG A 458 22.94 -4.27 18.24
C ARG A 458 21.89 -5.37 18.34
N GLU A 459 21.36 -5.64 19.53
CA GLU A 459 20.26 -6.58 19.73
C GLU A 459 18.98 -6.17 19.00
N ARG A 460 18.70 -4.86 18.91
CA ARG A 460 17.56 -4.35 18.13
C ARG A 460 17.76 -4.58 16.63
N TYR A 461 18.93 -4.28 16.09
CA TYR A 461 19.22 -4.48 14.67
C TYR A 461 19.33 -5.96 14.29
N ALA A 462 19.85 -6.81 15.18
CA ALA A 462 19.87 -8.25 15.01
C ALA A 462 18.47 -8.84 14.83
N ARG A 463 17.45 -8.29 15.50
CA ARG A 463 16.04 -8.68 15.32
C ARG A 463 15.46 -8.34 13.94
N ASN A 464 16.13 -7.47 13.19
CA ASN A 464 15.80 -7.13 11.80
C ASN A 464 16.81 -7.77 10.81
N GLY A 465 17.60 -8.74 11.26
CA GLY A 465 18.54 -9.49 10.43
C GLY A 465 19.93 -8.83 10.26
N TRP A 466 20.20 -7.70 10.89
CA TRP A 466 21.52 -7.09 10.82
C TRP A 466 22.52 -7.84 11.71
N ASN A 467 23.70 -8.10 11.16
CA ASN A 467 24.82 -8.64 11.92
C ASN A 467 26.11 -7.92 11.52
N ARG A 468 27.21 -8.26 12.20
CA ARG A 468 28.52 -7.66 11.94
C ARG A 468 28.92 -7.75 10.47
N GLU A 469 28.79 -8.92 9.86
CA GLU A 469 29.21 -9.19 8.48
C GLU A 469 28.43 -8.34 7.48
N GLU A 470 27.11 -8.27 7.64
CA GLU A 470 26.25 -7.45 6.79
C GLU A 470 26.52 -5.96 6.98
N TRP A 471 26.70 -5.51 8.22
CA TRP A 471 26.99 -4.12 8.54
C TRP A 471 28.26 -3.66 7.84
N THR A 472 29.34 -4.46 7.95
CA THR A 472 30.61 -4.19 7.26
C THR A 472 30.49 -4.29 5.74
N ARG A 473 29.67 -5.21 5.21
CA ARG A 473 29.49 -5.35 3.76
C ARG A 473 28.80 -4.12 3.14
N VAL A 474 27.80 -3.56 3.83
CA VAL A 474 27.04 -2.41 3.30
C VAL A 474 27.83 -1.10 3.46
N GLN A 475 28.65 -0.95 4.50
CA GLN A 475 29.53 0.22 4.63
C GLN A 475 30.60 0.32 3.54
N GLY A 476 30.95 -0.80 2.89
CA GLY A 476 32.06 -0.85 1.97
C GLY A 476 33.42 -0.79 2.69
N PRO A 477 34.53 -1.04 1.97
CA PRO A 477 35.88 -0.90 2.51
C PRO A 477 36.25 0.54 2.87
#